data_AF-A0A7X7JJU3-F1
#
_entry.id   AF-A0A7X7JJU3-F1
#
_cell.length_a   1.000
_cell.length_b   1.000
_cell.length_c   1.000
_cell.angle_alpha   90.00
_cell.angle_beta   90.00
_cell.angle_gamma   90.00
#
_symmetry.space_group_name_H-M   'P 1'
#
loop_
_entity.id
_entity.type
_entity.pdbx_description
1 polymer ?
#
loop_
_entity_poly.entity_id
_entity_poly.type
_entity_poly.pdbx_seq_one_letter_code
_entity_poly.pdbx_strand_id
1 'polypeptide(L)'
;MRFFWLLASLIGTLGVTVSCSRDKRPGDGGAGVGTTGATAPSATTSSSRPEPPTQPPPEPPAEAAPDAPEERPSEADPSPPQEATRAAPLTWGVGELQAVGPAGPASAWPRGVALVDKQSQLLLVPLDRNEQFEASDAPPERFARYGRGPGITDRFAYWIDLEGRLLRAPLRDPSKVEPLHASARAGTRVAALSRGERELVAFVALVDDEPTSMLWSSSGEVLRVSPEGSSATSVALVPLGQGALVLTHEGRTGMSPVHARPVRVAARRVSLGEDRVVWVGPGSHPLTEIEAVSTGPKQVLGLVAAARSITEFGLARFAIDDALAPVDDTHWMLYPNGIDPAPVTAAPLCGGHYVFFALPSSARPRSPQELRVARIRGDAIEGAETLAQARAFNDISVASRPGGALLVWTADRHTWAATLRCPTAPAGP
;
A
#
# COMPACT_ATOMS: atom_id res chain seq x y z
N MET A 1 2.17 48.27 -47.85
CA MET A 1 3.48 47.99 -48.50
C MET A 1 4.35 47.31 -47.45
N ARG A 2 4.95 46.13 -47.69
CA ARG A 2 6.13 45.86 -48.54
C ARG A 2 7.32 46.78 -48.21
N PHE A 3 8.32 46.25 -47.49
CA PHE A 3 9.59 45.86 -48.11
C PHE A 3 10.26 44.72 -47.30
N PHE A 4 11.40 44.19 -47.75
CA PHE A 4 11.97 42.89 -47.36
C PHE A 4 13.50 42.98 -47.12
N TRP A 5 14.10 41.84 -46.71
CA TRP A 5 15.53 41.40 -46.67
C TRP A 5 15.99 41.02 -45.24
N LEU A 6 16.39 39.77 -44.91
CA LEU A 6 17.55 38.94 -45.36
C LEU A 6 18.89 39.50 -44.83
N LEU A 7 19.84 38.77 -44.21
CA LEU A 7 20.22 37.34 -44.05
C LEU A 7 20.11 36.88 -42.55
N ALA A 8 20.49 35.70 -42.00
CA ALA A 8 20.95 34.35 -42.43
C ALA A 8 20.82 33.32 -41.25
N SER A 9 21.35 32.09 -41.40
CA SER A 9 21.27 30.92 -40.48
C SER A 9 22.49 30.69 -39.56
N LEU A 10 22.32 29.88 -38.50
CA LEU A 10 23.20 28.73 -38.22
C LEU A 10 22.46 27.61 -37.43
N ILE A 11 23.07 26.42 -37.33
CA ILE A 11 22.46 25.16 -36.83
C ILE A 11 23.20 24.70 -35.55
N GLY A 12 22.49 24.04 -34.62
CA GLY A 12 23.11 23.53 -33.38
C GLY A 12 22.23 22.63 -32.52
N THR A 13 21.84 21.45 -33.02
CA THR A 13 21.19 20.40 -32.20
C THR A 13 22.21 19.56 -31.45
N LEU A 14 22.12 19.49 -30.10
CA LEU A 14 22.73 18.42 -29.31
C LEU A 14 21.65 17.58 -28.63
N GLY A 15 21.62 16.28 -28.95
CA GLY A 15 20.98 15.27 -28.11
C GLY A 15 22.06 14.56 -27.27
N VAL A 16 21.74 14.19 -26.04
CA VAL A 16 22.65 13.46 -25.15
C VAL A 16 22.05 12.09 -24.82
N THR A 17 22.56 11.05 -25.47
CA THR A 17 22.27 9.66 -25.14
C THR A 17 23.37 9.12 -24.22
N VAL A 18 23.05 8.85 -22.96
CA VAL A 18 23.98 8.17 -22.04
C VAL A 18 23.93 6.67 -22.33
N SER A 19 25.05 6.12 -22.80
CA SER A 19 25.22 4.67 -23.00
C SER A 19 26.04 4.08 -21.86
N CYS A 20 25.72 2.85 -21.44
CA CYS A 20 26.52 2.13 -20.46
C CYS A 20 27.85 1.68 -21.05
N SER A 21 28.94 1.83 -20.30
CA SER A 21 30.21 1.17 -20.56
C SER A 21 30.80 0.61 -19.26
N ARG A 22 31.66 -0.40 -19.38
CA ARG A 22 32.02 -1.32 -18.30
C ARG A 22 33.54 -1.56 -18.30
N ASP A 23 34.11 -1.71 -17.12
CA ASP A 23 35.47 -2.21 -16.82
C ASP A 23 36.69 -1.49 -17.45
N LYS A 24 37.54 -0.88 -16.60
CA LYS A 24 38.96 -1.29 -16.45
C LYS A 24 39.71 -0.54 -15.32
N ARG A 25 40.63 -1.25 -14.66
CA ARG A 25 41.72 -0.69 -13.83
C ARG A 25 42.98 -0.45 -14.70
N PRO A 26 43.80 0.55 -14.34
CA PRO A 26 45.15 0.31 -13.78
C PRO A 26 45.35 1.11 -12.46
N GLY A 27 46.47 1.08 -11.73
CA GLY A 27 47.70 0.26 -11.88
C GLY A 27 48.96 1.02 -11.43
N ASP A 28 49.35 0.82 -10.16
CA ASP A 28 50.64 1.04 -9.46
C ASP A 28 51.53 2.30 -9.62
N GLY A 29 52.07 2.76 -8.47
CA GLY A 29 53.21 3.68 -8.31
C GLY A 29 52.95 4.88 -7.37
N GLY A 30 53.80 5.24 -6.39
CA GLY A 30 54.96 4.54 -5.82
C GLY A 30 55.88 5.45 -4.95
N ALA A 31 56.14 5.08 -3.68
CA ALA A 31 56.98 5.74 -2.66
C ALA A 31 56.58 7.18 -2.22
N GLY A 32 56.80 7.66 -0.99
CA GLY A 32 57.39 7.12 0.27
C GLY A 32 57.28 8.21 1.39
N VAL A 33 57.99 8.26 2.53
CA VAL A 33 59.05 7.43 3.18
C VAL A 33 59.03 7.73 4.71
N GLY A 34 59.20 6.71 5.59
CA GLY A 34 59.57 6.87 7.02
C GLY A 34 58.41 7.03 8.03
N THR A 35 58.54 6.73 9.33
CA THR A 35 59.60 6.12 10.20
C THR A 35 58.96 5.89 11.61
N THR A 36 59.37 5.04 12.57
CA THR A 36 60.41 3.99 12.78
C THR A 36 60.07 3.18 14.04
N GLY A 37 60.50 1.91 14.18
CA GLY A 37 60.57 1.22 15.49
C GLY A 37 60.39 -0.31 15.49
N ALA A 38 61.40 -1.05 15.97
CA ALA A 38 61.36 -2.49 16.30
C ALA A 38 61.86 -2.66 17.77
N THR A 39 61.79 -3.79 18.48
CA THR A 39 62.24 -5.16 18.14
C THR A 39 61.58 -6.25 19.02
N ALA A 40 61.76 -7.52 18.63
CA ALA A 40 61.57 -8.70 19.47
C ALA A 40 62.71 -9.72 19.24
N PRO A 41 63.09 -10.57 20.21
CA PRO A 41 64.11 -11.61 20.04
C PRO A 41 63.51 -12.99 19.73
N SER A 42 64.21 -13.78 18.90
CA SER A 42 63.86 -15.17 18.57
C SER A 42 64.68 -16.18 19.37
N ALA A 43 64.16 -17.39 19.54
CA ALA A 43 64.94 -18.59 19.83
C ALA A 43 64.34 -19.79 19.09
N THR A 44 65.20 -20.58 18.42
CA THR A 44 64.78 -21.67 17.53
C THR A 44 65.59 -22.92 17.81
N THR A 45 64.94 -24.07 17.95
CA THR A 45 65.58 -25.39 17.79
C THR A 45 64.68 -26.31 16.99
N SER A 46 65.27 -27.22 16.22
CA SER A 46 64.60 -28.10 15.28
C SER A 46 65.08 -29.53 15.45
N SER A 47 64.19 -30.51 15.31
CA SER A 47 64.53 -31.91 15.13
C SER A 47 63.40 -32.60 14.36
N SER A 48 63.74 -33.37 13.32
CA SER A 48 62.80 -33.96 12.38
C SER A 48 62.70 -35.48 12.53
N ARG A 49 61.56 -36.05 12.12
CA ARG A 49 61.37 -37.51 11.92
C ARG A 49 60.41 -37.73 10.72
N PRO A 50 60.62 -38.76 9.87
CA PRO A 50 60.22 -38.66 8.46
C PRO A 50 58.81 -39.14 8.12
N GLU A 51 58.45 -38.82 6.88
CA GLU A 51 57.17 -38.99 6.20
C GLU A 51 56.92 -40.44 5.68
N PRO A 52 55.72 -41.02 5.86
CA PRO A 52 55.30 -42.28 5.23
C PRO A 52 54.80 -42.08 3.79
N PRO A 53 54.80 -43.13 2.93
CA PRO A 53 54.52 -42.99 1.50
C PRO A 53 53.04 -42.79 1.15
N THR A 54 52.80 -41.96 0.12
CA THR A 54 51.48 -41.65 -0.45
C THR A 54 50.80 -42.88 -1.06
N GLN A 55 49.54 -43.14 -0.66
CA GLN A 55 48.63 -44.03 -1.39
C GLN A 55 47.79 -43.24 -2.42
N PRO A 56 47.44 -43.83 -3.58
CA PRO A 56 46.52 -43.21 -4.53
C PRO A 56 45.08 -43.14 -3.94
N PRO A 57 44.25 -42.18 -4.37
CA PRO A 57 42.89 -42.03 -3.87
C PRO A 57 41.97 -43.19 -4.32
N PRO A 58 40.94 -43.55 -3.52
CA PRO A 58 39.96 -44.54 -3.91
C PRO A 58 39.04 -44.05 -5.04
N GLU A 59 38.59 -45.00 -5.85
CA GLU A 59 37.66 -44.80 -6.96
C GLU A 59 36.24 -44.47 -6.45
N PRO A 60 35.47 -43.57 -7.10
CA PRO A 60 34.14 -43.20 -6.63
C PRO A 60 33.13 -44.35 -6.78
N PRO A 61 32.18 -44.52 -5.84
CA PRO A 61 31.08 -45.48 -5.99
C PRO A 61 30.23 -45.21 -7.24
N ALA A 62 29.72 -46.29 -7.84
CA ALA A 62 28.92 -46.20 -9.06
C ALA A 62 27.59 -45.46 -8.84
N GLU A 63 27.15 -44.78 -9.90
CA GLU A 63 25.91 -44.01 -9.97
C GLU A 63 24.68 -44.94 -9.85
N ALA A 64 23.90 -44.78 -8.77
CA ALA A 64 22.63 -45.45 -8.61
C ALA A 64 21.57 -44.77 -9.48
N ALA A 65 20.80 -45.56 -10.24
CA ALA A 65 19.71 -45.03 -11.05
C ALA A 65 18.63 -44.38 -10.16
N PRO A 66 17.95 -43.31 -10.63
CA PRO A 66 16.89 -42.68 -9.85
C PRO A 66 15.70 -43.62 -9.67
N ASP A 67 15.33 -43.86 -8.42
CA ASP A 67 14.08 -44.55 -8.08
C ASP A 67 12.87 -43.81 -8.67
N ALA A 68 11.82 -44.57 -9.02
CA ALA A 68 10.59 -44.02 -9.56
C ALA A 68 9.93 -43.07 -8.55
N PRO A 69 9.29 -41.97 -8.98
CA PRO A 69 8.69 -41.01 -8.08
C PRO A 69 7.54 -41.65 -7.28
N GLU A 70 7.69 -41.74 -5.96
CA GLU A 70 6.60 -42.09 -5.06
C GLU A 70 5.41 -41.14 -5.28
N GLU A 71 4.23 -41.72 -5.46
CA GLU A 71 2.98 -40.96 -5.43
C GLU A 71 2.76 -40.40 -4.04
N ARG A 72 3.14 -39.13 -3.84
CA ARG A 72 2.79 -38.39 -2.63
C ARG A 72 1.27 -38.43 -2.46
N PRO A 73 0.74 -38.75 -1.27
CA PRO A 73 -0.69 -38.63 -1.01
C PRO A 73 -1.16 -37.24 -1.41
N SER A 74 -2.27 -37.14 -2.14
CA SER A 74 -2.83 -35.86 -2.53
C SER A 74 -3.06 -35.03 -1.27
N GLU A 75 -2.39 -33.88 -1.15
CA GLU A 75 -2.80 -32.85 -0.21
C GLU A 75 -4.27 -32.54 -0.52
N ALA A 76 -5.12 -32.63 0.50
CA ALA A 76 -6.51 -32.21 0.37
C ALA A 76 -6.51 -30.70 0.17
N ASP A 77 -7.19 -30.20 -0.89
CA ASP A 77 -7.34 -28.76 -1.13
C ASP A 77 -7.74 -28.07 0.19
N PRO A 78 -6.95 -27.11 0.70
CA PRO A 78 -7.19 -26.53 2.01
C PRO A 78 -8.57 -25.89 2.03
N SER A 79 -9.35 -26.23 3.06
CA SER A 79 -10.76 -25.83 3.14
C SER A 79 -10.93 -24.31 3.01
N PRO A 80 -12.01 -23.84 2.32
CA PRO A 80 -12.25 -22.41 2.16
C PRO A 80 -12.31 -21.70 3.52
N PRO A 81 -11.84 -20.43 3.62
CA PRO A 81 -11.56 -19.78 4.90
C PRO A 81 -12.77 -19.71 5.83
N GLN A 82 -12.74 -20.54 6.88
CA GLN A 82 -13.92 -20.96 7.64
C GLN A 82 -14.52 -19.91 8.60
N GLU A 83 -13.88 -18.76 8.81
CA GLU A 83 -14.47 -17.69 9.65
C GLU A 83 -15.53 -16.90 8.90
N ALA A 84 -15.20 -16.41 7.70
CA ALA A 84 -16.02 -15.46 6.95
C ALA A 84 -17.36 -16.04 6.45
N THR A 85 -17.51 -17.37 6.47
CA THR A 85 -18.66 -18.15 6.00
C THR A 85 -19.60 -18.64 7.10
N ARG A 86 -19.35 -18.36 8.39
CA ARG A 86 -20.23 -18.81 9.50
C ARG A 86 -21.56 -18.07 9.59
N ALA A 87 -21.62 -16.84 9.10
CA ALA A 87 -22.85 -16.09 8.97
C ALA A 87 -23.41 -16.24 7.55
N ALA A 88 -24.73 -16.14 7.40
CA ALA A 88 -25.35 -16.02 6.09
C ALA A 88 -24.70 -14.87 5.29
N PRO A 89 -24.45 -15.04 3.98
CA PRO A 89 -23.83 -14.00 3.18
C PRO A 89 -24.71 -12.75 3.18
N LEU A 90 -24.05 -11.60 3.08
CA LEU A 90 -24.72 -10.38 2.65
C LEU A 90 -25.30 -10.59 1.24
N THR A 91 -26.27 -9.77 0.87
CA THR A 91 -26.77 -9.72 -0.51
C THR A 91 -26.85 -8.25 -0.91
N TRP A 92 -25.73 -7.72 -1.36
CA TRP A 92 -25.63 -6.34 -1.84
C TRP A 92 -26.33 -6.20 -3.20
N GLY A 93 -27.10 -5.13 -3.36
CA GLY A 93 -27.70 -4.82 -4.65
C GLY A 93 -26.68 -4.18 -5.59
N VAL A 94 -25.82 -4.99 -6.21
CA VAL A 94 -24.80 -4.53 -7.17
C VAL A 94 -25.48 -3.92 -8.40
N GLY A 95 -24.95 -2.79 -8.87
CA GLY A 95 -25.32 -2.12 -10.11
C GLY A 95 -24.59 -2.68 -11.33
N GLU A 96 -24.67 -1.97 -12.46
CA GLU A 96 -23.94 -2.33 -13.67
C GLU A 96 -22.43 -2.06 -13.50
N LEU A 97 -21.61 -3.09 -13.77
CA LEU A 97 -20.15 -3.00 -13.76
C LEU A 97 -19.66 -2.25 -15.00
N GLN A 98 -19.05 -1.08 -14.77
CA GLN A 98 -18.62 -0.17 -15.83
C GLN A 98 -17.10 0.06 -15.78
N ALA A 99 -16.46 0.05 -16.95
CA ALA A 99 -15.06 0.44 -17.10
C ALA A 99 -14.98 1.97 -17.25
N VAL A 100 -14.50 2.66 -16.21
CA VAL A 100 -14.48 4.13 -16.15
C VAL A 100 -13.20 4.76 -16.75
N GLY A 101 -12.25 3.93 -17.17
CA GLY A 101 -11.02 4.35 -17.84
C GLY A 101 -9.94 3.26 -17.81
N PRO A 102 -8.72 3.57 -18.28
CA PRO A 102 -7.57 2.68 -18.14
C PRO A 102 -7.22 2.42 -16.67
N ALA A 103 -6.46 1.35 -16.40
CA ALA A 103 -5.94 1.09 -15.05
C ALA A 103 -5.00 2.22 -14.59
N GLY A 104 -5.39 2.89 -13.52
CA GLY A 104 -4.61 3.95 -12.90
C GLY A 104 -4.82 4.04 -11.40
N PRO A 105 -4.23 5.05 -10.76
CA PRO A 105 -4.50 5.41 -9.38
C PRO A 105 -5.89 6.06 -9.32
N ALA A 106 -6.84 5.41 -8.64
CA ALA A 106 -8.26 5.75 -8.68
C ALA A 106 -8.93 5.64 -7.31
N SER A 107 -9.83 6.58 -6.99
CA SER A 107 -10.64 6.55 -5.77
C SER A 107 -12.11 6.84 -6.05
N ALA A 108 -12.98 6.22 -5.25
CA ALA A 108 -14.40 6.53 -5.24
C ALA A 108 -14.65 7.88 -4.53
N TRP A 109 -15.62 8.64 -5.01
CA TRP A 109 -16.22 9.75 -4.26
C TRP A 109 -17.75 9.73 -4.45
N PRO A 110 -18.57 10.36 -3.58
CA PRO A 110 -20.04 10.18 -3.61
C PRO A 110 -20.74 10.60 -4.92
N ARG A 111 -20.01 11.24 -5.85
CA ARG A 111 -20.48 11.75 -7.14
C ARG A 111 -19.77 11.15 -8.36
N GLY A 112 -18.89 10.15 -8.19
CA GLY A 112 -18.19 9.52 -9.31
C GLY A 112 -16.85 8.89 -8.93
N VAL A 113 -15.94 8.84 -9.89
CA VAL A 113 -14.56 8.36 -9.70
C VAL A 113 -13.59 9.54 -9.84
N ALA A 114 -12.53 9.52 -9.03
CA ALA A 114 -11.40 10.44 -9.09
C ALA A 114 -10.15 9.67 -9.52
N LEU A 115 -9.62 10.01 -10.70
CA LEU A 115 -8.41 9.45 -11.30
C LEU A 115 -7.28 10.50 -11.22
N VAL A 116 -6.04 10.07 -10.98
CA VAL A 116 -4.87 10.96 -11.09
C VAL A 116 -3.83 10.43 -12.08
N ASP A 117 -3.20 11.31 -12.83
CA ASP A 117 -2.33 10.96 -13.95
C ASP A 117 -0.82 11.20 -13.67
N LYS A 118 0.03 10.84 -14.63
CA LYS A 118 1.49 11.07 -14.58
C LYS A 118 1.90 12.54 -14.79
N GLN A 119 0.95 13.43 -15.10
CA GLN A 119 1.13 14.86 -15.31
C GLN A 119 0.55 15.68 -14.14
N SER A 120 0.33 15.03 -12.99
CA SER A 120 -0.19 15.65 -11.77
C SER A 120 -1.58 16.28 -11.91
N GLN A 121 -2.41 15.80 -12.84
CA GLN A 121 -3.78 16.27 -13.04
C GLN A 121 -4.79 15.36 -12.34
N LEU A 122 -5.84 15.99 -11.79
CA LEU A 122 -7.03 15.30 -11.31
C LEU A 122 -8.05 15.19 -12.46
N LEU A 123 -8.49 13.97 -12.75
CA LEU A 123 -9.55 13.68 -13.71
C LEU A 123 -10.76 13.14 -12.95
N LEU A 124 -11.93 13.75 -13.17
CA LEU A 124 -13.17 13.36 -12.51
C LEU A 124 -14.11 12.71 -13.53
N VAL A 125 -14.44 11.44 -13.32
CA VAL A 125 -15.43 10.69 -14.10
C VAL A 125 -16.75 10.72 -13.31
N PRO A 126 -17.72 11.59 -13.67
CA PRO A 126 -18.94 11.77 -12.89
C PRO A 126 -19.87 10.56 -13.02
N LEU A 127 -20.60 10.28 -11.94
CA LEU A 127 -21.75 9.38 -11.93
C LEU A 127 -23.02 10.19 -12.23
N ASP A 128 -23.78 9.77 -13.24
CA ASP A 128 -24.97 10.46 -13.70
C ASP A 128 -26.23 10.10 -12.85
N ARG A 129 -27.43 10.49 -13.30
CA ARG A 129 -28.70 10.18 -12.61
C ARG A 129 -29.25 8.78 -12.88
N ASN A 130 -28.73 8.08 -13.89
CA ASN A 130 -29.10 6.72 -14.29
C ASN A 130 -28.11 5.67 -13.76
N GLU A 131 -27.18 6.09 -12.89
CA GLU A 131 -26.03 5.32 -12.39
C GLU A 131 -25.03 4.88 -13.47
N GLN A 132 -24.89 5.69 -14.52
CA GLN A 132 -23.94 5.52 -15.62
C GLN A 132 -22.73 6.47 -15.48
N PHE A 133 -21.58 6.07 -16.03
CA PHE A 133 -20.35 6.88 -16.08
C PHE A 133 -19.99 7.28 -17.52
N GLU A 134 -19.59 8.53 -17.72
CA GLU A 134 -18.86 8.95 -18.93
C GLU A 134 -17.39 8.58 -18.76
N ALA A 135 -16.97 7.45 -19.34
CA ALA A 135 -15.63 6.90 -19.16
C ALA A 135 -14.53 7.84 -19.69
N SER A 136 -13.41 7.88 -18.98
CA SER A 136 -12.25 8.71 -19.32
C SER A 136 -11.68 8.39 -20.70
N ASP A 137 -11.60 9.39 -21.57
CA ASP A 137 -11.02 9.32 -22.92
C ASP A 137 -9.48 9.25 -22.91
N ALA A 138 -8.87 9.55 -21.75
CA ALA A 138 -7.44 9.63 -21.59
C ALA A 138 -6.74 8.28 -21.85
N PRO A 139 -5.64 8.26 -22.63
CA PRO A 139 -5.00 7.01 -23.04
C PRO A 139 -4.26 6.30 -21.88
N PRO A 140 -4.10 4.97 -21.91
CA PRO A 140 -3.48 4.18 -20.82
C PRO A 140 -2.07 4.65 -20.42
N GLU A 141 -1.31 5.16 -21.38
CA GLU A 141 0.07 5.64 -21.19
C GLU A 141 0.13 6.83 -20.22
N ARG A 142 -0.98 7.57 -20.07
CA ARG A 142 -1.14 8.70 -19.15
C ARG A 142 -1.15 8.28 -17.67
N PHE A 143 -1.47 7.02 -17.36
CA PHE A 143 -1.71 6.55 -15.99
C PHE A 143 -0.60 5.64 -15.43
N ALA A 144 -0.43 5.65 -14.11
CA ALA A 144 0.43 4.73 -13.39
C ALA A 144 -0.38 3.49 -12.95
N ARG A 145 -0.29 2.39 -13.72
CA ARG A 145 -1.10 1.16 -13.56
C ARG A 145 -1.16 0.56 -12.15
N TYR A 146 -0.11 0.75 -11.35
CA TYR A 146 0.02 0.21 -9.98
C TYR A 146 0.08 1.31 -8.90
N GLY A 147 -0.19 2.57 -9.25
CA GLY A 147 -0.22 3.69 -8.30
C GLY A 147 -1.44 3.61 -7.37
N ARG A 148 -1.41 4.42 -6.30
CA ARG A 148 -2.48 4.51 -5.29
C ARG A 148 -3.42 5.68 -5.57
N GLY A 149 -4.73 5.44 -5.48
CA GLY A 149 -5.75 6.46 -5.64
C GLY A 149 -5.63 7.64 -4.65
N PRO A 150 -6.15 8.82 -5.02
CA PRO A 150 -6.11 10.00 -4.14
C PRO A 150 -6.89 9.78 -2.84
N GLY A 151 -6.41 10.34 -1.74
CA GLY A 151 -7.22 10.55 -0.54
C GLY A 151 -8.32 11.57 -0.82
N ILE A 152 -9.57 11.27 -0.47
CA ILE A 152 -10.75 12.06 -0.82
C ILE A 152 -11.41 12.63 0.44
N THR A 153 -11.80 13.90 0.40
CA THR A 153 -12.71 14.52 1.37
C THR A 153 -14.00 15.00 0.69
N ASP A 154 -14.86 15.72 1.41
CA ASP A 154 -16.09 16.32 0.86
C ASP A 154 -15.81 17.46 -0.15
N ARG A 155 -14.60 18.03 -0.11
CA ARG A 155 -14.19 19.23 -0.87
C ARG A 155 -13.02 19.01 -1.81
N PHE A 156 -12.08 18.12 -1.47
CA PHE A 156 -10.79 18.02 -2.15
C PHE A 156 -10.37 16.57 -2.42
N ALA A 157 -9.53 16.40 -3.44
CA ALA A 157 -8.69 15.22 -3.61
C ALA A 157 -7.23 15.57 -3.25
N TYR A 158 -6.51 14.59 -2.71
CA TYR A 158 -5.12 14.70 -2.26
C TYR A 158 -4.30 13.51 -2.75
N TRP A 159 -3.14 13.73 -3.36
CA TRP A 159 -2.28 12.64 -3.86
C TRP A 159 -0.81 13.03 -3.82
N ILE A 160 0.08 12.05 -3.98
CA ILE A 160 1.50 12.29 -4.20
C ILE A 160 1.81 12.05 -5.68
N ASP A 161 2.52 12.97 -6.32
CA ASP A 161 2.92 12.81 -7.72
C ASP A 161 4.30 12.12 -7.89
N LEU A 162 4.71 11.94 -9.15
CA LEU A 162 5.98 11.29 -9.49
C LEU A 162 7.22 12.13 -9.13
N GLU A 163 7.06 13.42 -8.86
CA GLU A 163 8.12 14.32 -8.38
C GLU A 163 8.22 14.33 -6.84
N GLY A 164 7.36 13.60 -6.14
CA GLY A 164 7.33 13.56 -4.68
C GLY A 164 6.61 14.76 -4.05
N ARG A 165 5.72 15.44 -4.77
CA ARG A 165 4.91 16.52 -4.19
C ARG A 165 3.60 15.98 -3.63
N LEU A 166 3.23 16.37 -2.41
CA LEU A 166 1.85 16.25 -1.95
C LEU A 166 1.04 17.36 -2.63
N LEU A 167 0.03 16.98 -3.39
CA LEU A 167 -0.84 17.88 -4.14
C LEU A 167 -2.28 17.83 -3.62
N ARG A 168 -3.03 18.89 -3.94
CA ARG A 168 -4.47 19.04 -3.70
C ARG A 168 -5.15 19.58 -4.95
N ALA A 169 -6.38 19.17 -5.22
CA ALA A 169 -7.29 19.94 -6.10
C ALA A 169 -8.74 19.92 -5.58
N PRO A 170 -9.53 21.00 -5.79
CA PRO A 170 -10.96 21.01 -5.45
C PRO A 170 -11.76 20.03 -6.31
N LEU A 171 -12.63 19.22 -5.69
CA LEU A 171 -13.57 18.33 -6.40
C LEU A 171 -14.66 19.07 -7.20
N ARG A 172 -14.72 20.40 -7.08
CA ARG A 172 -15.60 21.29 -7.88
C ARG A 172 -14.87 21.96 -9.05
N ASP A 173 -13.55 21.93 -9.06
CA ASP A 173 -12.70 22.58 -10.05
C ASP A 173 -11.33 21.87 -10.08
N PRO A 174 -11.23 20.70 -10.74
CA PRO A 174 -10.02 19.87 -10.72
C PRO A 174 -8.82 20.53 -11.42
N SER A 175 -9.03 21.64 -12.14
CA SER A 175 -7.95 22.41 -12.79
C SER A 175 -7.05 23.14 -11.78
N LYS A 176 -7.56 23.42 -10.57
CA LYS A 176 -6.83 24.13 -9.52
C LYS A 176 -5.98 23.17 -8.69
N VAL A 177 -4.95 22.61 -9.31
CA VAL A 177 -3.93 21.81 -8.63
C VAL A 177 -2.98 22.71 -7.85
N GLU A 178 -2.81 22.42 -6.56
CA GLU A 178 -2.02 23.19 -5.59
C GLU A 178 -1.02 22.27 -4.87
N PRO A 179 0.28 22.62 -4.80
CA PRO A 179 1.25 21.89 -3.99
C PRO A 179 1.14 22.25 -2.50
N LEU A 180 1.19 21.23 -1.65
CA LEU A 180 1.10 21.34 -0.18
C LEU A 180 2.39 20.93 0.54
N HIS A 181 3.18 20.03 -0.03
CA HIS A 181 4.47 19.57 0.49
C HIS A 181 5.39 19.14 -0.64
N ALA A 182 6.71 19.35 -0.50
CA ALA A 182 7.67 19.16 -1.59
C ALA A 182 8.46 17.83 -1.55
N SER A 183 8.49 17.13 -0.40
CA SER A 183 9.25 15.89 -0.20
C SER A 183 8.39 14.72 0.30
N ALA A 184 7.18 14.58 -0.23
CA ALA A 184 6.36 13.39 -0.04
C ALA A 184 6.95 12.17 -0.79
N ARG A 185 6.75 10.95 -0.27
CA ARG A 185 7.32 9.72 -0.83
C ARG A 185 6.46 9.19 -1.98
N ALA A 186 6.91 9.42 -3.21
CA ALA A 186 6.23 8.98 -4.43
C ALA A 186 5.86 7.48 -4.39
N GLY A 187 4.64 7.16 -4.84
CA GLY A 187 4.09 5.79 -4.83
C GLY A 187 3.40 5.36 -3.53
N THR A 188 3.50 6.12 -2.44
CA THR A 188 2.71 5.87 -1.21
C THR A 188 1.30 6.46 -1.28
N ARG A 189 0.35 5.88 -0.53
CA ARG A 189 -1.03 6.39 -0.44
C ARG A 189 -1.11 7.59 0.52
N VAL A 190 -2.07 8.48 0.25
CA VAL A 190 -2.46 9.59 1.12
C VAL A 190 -3.78 9.27 1.79
N ALA A 191 -3.87 9.41 3.11
CA ALA A 191 -5.12 9.29 3.86
C ALA A 191 -5.63 10.69 4.25
N ALA A 192 -6.83 11.07 3.82
CA ALA A 192 -7.39 12.41 3.98
C ALA A 192 -8.71 12.39 4.76
N LEU A 193 -8.95 13.42 5.60
CA LEU A 193 -10.07 13.45 6.53
C LEU A 193 -10.48 14.87 6.93
N SER A 194 -11.78 15.17 6.92
CA SER A 194 -12.33 16.46 7.39
C SER A 194 -12.81 16.37 8.86
N ARG A 195 -12.41 17.30 9.72
CA ARG A 195 -12.83 17.41 11.13
C ARG A 195 -13.30 18.83 11.45
N GLY A 196 -14.61 18.99 11.59
CA GLY A 196 -15.23 20.31 11.53
C GLY A 196 -14.89 20.97 10.19
N GLU A 197 -14.40 22.20 10.22
CA GLU A 197 -13.94 22.91 9.02
C GLU A 197 -12.54 22.49 8.55
N ARG A 198 -11.80 21.71 9.35
CA ARG A 198 -10.39 21.39 9.10
C ARG A 198 -10.20 20.14 8.25
N GLU A 199 -9.55 20.29 7.11
CA GLU A 199 -8.92 19.18 6.41
C GLU A 199 -7.64 18.76 7.14
N LEU A 200 -7.45 17.44 7.28
CA LEU A 200 -6.27 16.73 7.76
C LEU A 200 -5.81 15.74 6.68
N VAL A 201 -4.51 15.62 6.47
CA VAL A 201 -3.93 14.77 5.41
C VAL A 201 -2.67 14.08 5.95
N ALA A 202 -2.76 12.76 6.17
CA ALA A 202 -1.63 11.92 6.53
C ALA A 202 -0.96 11.35 5.27
N PHE A 203 0.37 11.43 5.23
CA PHE A 203 1.17 10.98 4.09
C PHE A 203 2.56 10.51 4.56
N VAL A 204 3.27 9.75 3.73
CA VAL A 204 4.69 9.45 3.95
C VAL A 204 5.55 10.48 3.23
N ALA A 205 6.61 10.94 3.87
CA ALA A 205 7.61 11.86 3.35
C ALA A 205 9.01 11.25 3.41
N LEU A 206 9.95 11.86 2.70
CA LEU A 206 11.38 11.70 2.94
C LEU A 206 11.85 12.94 3.72
N VAL A 207 12.39 12.71 4.91
CA VAL A 207 12.98 13.72 5.79
C VAL A 207 14.39 13.24 6.10
N ASP A 208 15.40 13.96 5.62
CA ASP A 208 16.81 13.55 5.68
C ASP A 208 17.02 12.13 5.10
N ASP A 209 16.37 11.89 3.95
CA ASP A 209 16.20 10.60 3.24
C ASP A 209 15.48 9.47 4.03
N GLU A 210 15.10 9.67 5.29
CA GLU A 210 14.31 8.70 6.08
C GLU A 210 12.80 8.75 5.74
N PRO A 211 12.17 7.59 5.43
CA PRO A 211 10.72 7.49 5.29
C PRO A 211 9.98 7.81 6.59
N THR A 212 9.42 9.01 6.67
CA THR A 212 8.79 9.58 7.87
C THR A 212 7.29 9.76 7.62
N SER A 213 6.41 9.42 8.56
CA SER A 213 4.98 9.77 8.42
C SER A 213 4.73 11.21 8.89
N MET A 214 3.93 11.92 8.11
CA MET A 214 3.66 13.35 8.27
C MET A 214 2.15 13.61 8.24
N LEU A 215 1.72 14.65 8.94
CA LEU A 215 0.34 15.17 8.92
C LEU A 215 0.35 16.61 8.46
N TRP A 216 -0.11 16.88 7.24
CA TRP A 216 -0.49 18.23 6.80
C TRP A 216 -1.90 18.55 7.30
N SER A 217 -2.15 19.84 7.54
CA SER A 217 -3.48 20.32 7.90
C SER A 217 -3.79 21.69 7.30
N SER A 218 -5.09 21.94 7.13
CA SER A 218 -5.65 23.20 6.60
C SER A 218 -5.43 24.45 7.47
N SER A 219 -4.72 24.37 8.59
CA SER A 219 -4.15 25.55 9.29
C SER A 219 -2.82 26.00 8.68
N GLY A 220 -2.22 25.22 7.77
CA GLY A 220 -0.84 25.38 7.31
C GLY A 220 0.19 24.64 8.17
N GLU A 221 -0.24 23.98 9.26
CA GLU A 221 0.64 23.18 10.10
C GLU A 221 0.94 21.84 9.42
N VAL A 222 2.24 21.51 9.35
CA VAL A 222 2.76 20.18 8.96
C VAL A 222 3.52 19.60 10.15
N LEU A 223 3.16 18.39 10.57
CA LEU A 223 3.64 17.77 11.81
C LEU A 223 4.27 16.39 11.54
N ARG A 224 5.44 16.11 12.13
CA ARG A 224 6.06 14.77 12.13
C ARG A 224 5.24 13.83 13.00
N VAL A 225 4.64 12.80 12.42
CA VAL A 225 3.76 11.85 13.12
C VAL A 225 4.55 10.71 13.72
N SER A 226 5.38 10.01 12.95
CA SER A 226 6.21 8.93 13.47
C SER A 226 7.33 9.45 14.39
N PRO A 227 7.87 8.60 15.28
CA PRO A 227 9.07 8.92 16.05
C PRO A 227 10.31 9.03 15.15
N GLU A 228 11.40 9.54 15.70
CA GLU A 228 12.70 9.57 15.03
C GLU A 228 13.27 8.14 14.87
N GLY A 229 13.90 7.83 13.74
CA GLY A 229 14.31 6.45 13.39
C GLY A 229 13.19 5.52 12.93
N SER A 230 11.98 6.06 12.68
CA SER A 230 10.89 5.35 12.02
C SER A 230 11.19 5.06 10.54
N SER A 231 10.68 3.96 10.00
CA SER A 231 10.67 3.70 8.55
C SER A 231 9.23 3.49 8.04
N ALA A 232 8.50 4.60 7.91
CA ALA A 232 7.11 4.62 7.48
C ALA A 232 6.95 4.12 6.02
N THR A 233 6.07 3.14 5.83
CA THR A 233 5.74 2.56 4.51
C THR A 233 4.33 2.96 4.05
N SER A 234 3.37 2.97 4.97
CA SER A 234 1.97 3.33 4.70
C SER A 234 1.33 3.97 5.94
N VAL A 235 0.24 4.71 5.72
CA VAL A 235 -0.48 5.47 6.76
C VAL A 235 -1.99 5.38 6.57
N ALA A 236 -2.72 5.34 7.68
CA ALA A 236 -4.18 5.46 7.73
C ALA A 236 -4.59 6.63 8.64
N LEU A 237 -5.73 7.26 8.37
CA LEU A 237 -6.24 8.42 9.11
C LEU A 237 -7.74 8.29 9.36
N VAL A 238 -8.14 8.09 10.62
CA VAL A 238 -9.51 7.67 10.98
C VAL A 238 -10.17 8.57 12.04
N PRO A 239 -11.51 8.57 12.16
CA PRO A 239 -12.19 9.16 13.31
C PRO A 239 -11.70 8.60 14.65
N LEU A 240 -11.52 9.47 15.64
CA LEU A 240 -11.50 9.10 17.05
C LEU A 240 -12.02 10.27 17.90
N GLY A 241 -13.17 10.10 18.54
CA GLY A 241 -13.89 11.16 19.25
C GLY A 241 -14.13 12.41 18.38
N GLN A 242 -13.71 13.58 18.87
CA GLN A 242 -13.75 14.85 18.15
C GLN A 242 -12.50 15.11 17.27
N GLY A 243 -11.52 14.21 17.31
CA GLY A 243 -10.27 14.32 16.58
C GLY A 243 -10.10 13.23 15.53
N ALA A 244 -8.86 12.80 15.34
CA ALA A 244 -8.53 11.66 14.51
C ALA A 244 -7.44 10.80 15.17
N LEU A 245 -7.21 9.62 14.62
CA LEU A 245 -6.05 8.79 14.91
C LEU A 245 -5.28 8.61 13.60
N VAL A 246 -3.97 8.89 13.60
CA VAL A 246 -3.09 8.44 12.50
C VAL A 246 -2.51 7.09 12.91
N LEU A 247 -2.59 6.11 12.02
CA LEU A 247 -1.78 4.89 12.11
C LEU A 247 -0.63 5.00 11.11
N THR A 248 0.57 4.62 11.53
CA THR A 248 1.77 4.50 10.67
C THR A 248 2.25 3.07 10.72
N HIS A 249 2.34 2.42 9.56
CA HIS A 249 2.87 1.06 9.42
C HIS A 249 4.30 1.10 8.87
N GLU A 250 5.19 0.39 9.54
CA GLU A 250 6.57 0.20 9.11
C GLU A 250 6.80 -1.21 8.57
N GLY A 251 6.57 -1.38 7.27
CA GLY A 251 6.84 -2.63 6.58
C GLY A 251 8.32 -2.98 6.59
N ARG A 252 8.69 -3.90 7.49
CA ARG A 252 10.06 -4.38 7.73
C ARG A 252 10.11 -5.89 7.48
N THR A 253 11.27 -6.44 7.15
CA THR A 253 11.42 -7.87 6.81
C THR A 253 11.29 -8.83 8.00
N GLY A 254 11.44 -8.34 9.24
CA GLY A 254 11.38 -9.17 10.45
C GLY A 254 10.09 -9.00 11.26
N MET A 255 9.88 -7.80 11.82
CA MET A 255 8.69 -7.42 12.57
C MET A 255 8.23 -6.03 12.11
N SER A 256 6.94 -5.89 11.80
CA SER A 256 6.36 -4.66 11.23
C SER A 256 5.48 -3.95 12.28
N PRO A 257 5.98 -2.93 13.00
CA PRO A 257 5.17 -2.21 13.97
C PRO A 257 4.11 -1.32 13.29
N VAL A 258 2.97 -1.17 13.96
CA VAL A 258 2.00 -0.09 13.72
C VAL A 258 2.02 0.85 14.91
N HIS A 259 2.44 2.07 14.64
CA HIS A 259 2.38 3.21 15.55
C HIS A 259 1.02 3.89 15.41
N ALA A 260 0.37 4.21 16.53
CA ALA A 260 -0.86 4.96 16.60
C ALA A 260 -0.61 6.29 17.33
N ARG A 261 -1.03 7.39 16.72
CA ARG A 261 -0.82 8.74 17.29
C ARG A 261 -2.10 9.57 17.21
N PRO A 262 -2.70 9.97 18.36
CA PRO A 262 -3.89 10.80 18.38
C PRO A 262 -3.64 12.18 17.76
N VAL A 263 -4.64 12.69 17.05
CA VAL A 263 -4.68 14.05 16.50
C VAL A 263 -5.79 14.82 17.20
N ARG A 264 -5.42 15.78 18.04
CA ARG A 264 -6.35 16.72 18.66
C ARG A 264 -6.56 17.90 17.72
N VAL A 265 -7.80 18.08 17.27
CA VAL A 265 -8.21 19.19 16.40
C VAL A 265 -8.88 20.26 17.25
N ALA A 266 -8.25 21.44 17.35
CA ALA A 266 -8.83 22.62 17.97
C ALA A 266 -9.05 23.71 16.92
N ALA A 267 -9.95 24.66 17.19
CA ALA A 267 -10.37 25.69 16.23
C ALA A 267 -9.19 26.47 15.58
N ARG A 268 -8.07 26.64 16.30
CA ARG A 268 -6.87 27.37 15.85
C ARG A 268 -5.60 26.51 15.69
N ARG A 269 -5.63 25.22 16.02
CA ARG A 269 -4.40 24.40 16.09
C ARG A 269 -4.69 22.91 15.92
N VAL A 270 -3.82 22.21 15.21
CA VAL A 270 -3.71 20.74 15.23
C VAL A 270 -2.56 20.34 16.15
N SER A 271 -2.75 19.36 17.02
CA SER A 271 -1.66 18.82 17.86
C SER A 271 -1.70 17.30 17.98
N LEU A 272 -0.51 16.71 18.05
CA LEU A 272 -0.35 15.27 18.20
C LEU A 272 -0.35 14.85 19.68
N GLY A 273 -0.76 13.62 19.94
CA GLY A 273 -0.57 12.95 21.22
C GLY A 273 0.83 12.34 21.39
N GLU A 274 0.94 11.54 22.45
CA GLU A 274 1.99 10.53 22.61
C GLU A 274 1.93 9.55 21.42
N ASP A 275 3.09 9.07 20.97
CA ASP A 275 3.19 8.01 19.97
C ASP A 275 3.19 6.65 20.66
N ARG A 276 2.48 5.66 20.11
CA ARG A 276 2.25 4.37 20.75
C ARG A 276 2.34 3.23 19.74
N VAL A 277 3.23 2.28 19.95
CA VAL A 277 3.18 1.00 19.23
C VAL A 277 1.97 0.23 19.76
N VAL A 278 0.92 0.11 18.95
CA VAL A 278 -0.31 -0.61 19.30
C VAL A 278 -0.32 -2.03 18.76
N TRP A 279 0.47 -2.33 17.73
CA TRP A 279 0.56 -3.67 17.15
C TRP A 279 1.96 -3.91 16.60
N VAL A 280 2.43 -5.15 16.66
CA VAL A 280 3.69 -5.59 16.03
C VAL A 280 3.40 -6.83 15.20
N GLY A 281 3.32 -6.63 13.89
CA GLY A 281 3.10 -7.70 12.94
C GLY A 281 4.37 -8.50 12.63
N PRO A 282 4.22 -9.64 11.93
CA PRO A 282 5.32 -10.32 11.26
C PRO A 282 5.95 -9.45 10.15
N GLY A 283 6.95 -10.00 9.45
CA GLY A 283 7.58 -9.33 8.31
C GLY A 283 6.60 -9.04 7.18
N SER A 284 6.68 -7.84 6.60
CA SER A 284 5.81 -7.41 5.50
C SER A 284 6.58 -6.63 4.42
N HIS A 285 5.97 -6.50 3.24
CA HIS A 285 6.60 -5.89 2.07
C HIS A 285 6.40 -4.35 2.11
N PRO A 286 7.32 -3.52 1.56
CA PRO A 286 7.18 -2.06 1.60
C PRO A 286 5.97 -1.48 0.85
N LEU A 287 5.18 -2.31 0.13
CA LEU A 287 3.90 -1.94 -0.49
C LEU A 287 2.67 -2.36 0.34
N THR A 288 2.86 -3.03 1.48
CA THR A 288 1.80 -3.42 2.41
C THR A 288 1.16 -2.17 3.03
N GLU A 289 -0.16 -2.06 2.90
CA GLU A 289 -0.93 -0.92 3.38
C GLU A 289 -1.62 -1.26 4.71
N ILE A 290 -1.51 -0.34 5.67
CA ILE A 290 -2.44 -0.24 6.79
C ILE A 290 -3.72 0.44 6.30
N GLU A 291 -4.85 -0.23 6.47
CA GLU A 291 -6.17 0.38 6.42
C GLU A 291 -6.74 0.44 7.84
N ALA A 292 -7.65 1.38 8.11
CA ALA A 292 -8.37 1.38 9.37
C ALA A 292 -9.77 1.98 9.25
N VAL A 293 -10.68 1.55 10.13
CA VAL A 293 -12.03 2.12 10.24
C VAL A 293 -12.39 2.35 11.71
N SER A 294 -13.00 3.50 12.00
CA SER A 294 -13.60 3.73 13.32
C SER A 294 -14.87 2.90 13.43
N THR A 295 -14.91 2.00 14.41
CA THR A 295 -16.05 1.12 14.70
C THR A 295 -16.94 1.67 15.81
N GLY A 296 -16.46 2.67 16.56
CA GLY A 296 -17.20 3.42 17.58
C GLY A 296 -16.44 4.67 18.04
N PRO A 297 -17.04 5.54 18.89
CA PRO A 297 -16.46 6.84 19.25
C PRO A 297 -15.06 6.80 19.89
N LYS A 298 -14.68 5.65 20.45
CA LYS A 298 -13.40 5.34 21.12
C LYS A 298 -12.72 4.09 20.53
N GLN A 299 -13.20 3.57 19.41
CA GLN A 299 -12.79 2.27 18.87
C GLN A 299 -12.45 2.37 17.38
N VAL A 300 -11.31 1.79 17.01
CA VAL A 300 -10.79 1.67 15.65
C VAL A 300 -10.44 0.20 15.42
N LEU A 301 -10.75 -0.33 14.24
CA LEU A 301 -10.21 -1.59 13.77
C LEU A 301 -9.07 -1.30 12.79
N GLY A 302 -7.86 -1.74 13.13
CA GLY A 302 -6.70 -1.75 12.22
C GLY A 302 -6.72 -3.02 11.35
N LEU A 303 -6.34 -2.87 10.08
CA LEU A 303 -6.42 -3.89 9.04
C LEU A 303 -5.10 -3.92 8.24
N VAL A 304 -4.39 -5.05 8.26
CA VAL A 304 -3.15 -5.24 7.50
C VAL A 304 -3.19 -6.58 6.77
N ALA A 305 -3.14 -6.56 5.44
CA ALA A 305 -3.05 -7.78 4.64
C ALA A 305 -1.58 -8.16 4.40
N ALA A 306 -1.15 -9.29 4.96
CA ALA A 306 0.26 -9.69 5.01
C ALA A 306 0.44 -11.22 5.09
N ALA A 307 1.70 -11.68 5.06
CA ALA A 307 2.06 -13.01 5.52
C ALA A 307 1.86 -13.09 7.05
N ARG A 308 1.21 -14.15 7.54
CA ARG A 308 1.16 -14.51 8.97
C ARG A 308 2.39 -15.32 9.37
N SER A 309 2.82 -16.21 8.48
CA SER A 309 3.97 -17.09 8.64
C SER A 309 4.58 -17.38 7.26
N ILE A 310 5.53 -18.32 7.16
CA ILE A 310 6.15 -18.67 5.87
C ILE A 310 5.21 -19.38 4.88
N THR A 311 4.07 -19.89 5.36
CA THR A 311 3.07 -20.63 4.57
C THR A 311 1.67 -20.04 4.66
N GLU A 312 1.37 -19.24 5.68
CA GLU A 312 0.06 -18.63 5.87
C GLU A 312 0.07 -17.14 5.50
N PHE A 313 -0.98 -16.70 4.81
CA PHE A 313 -1.22 -15.31 4.43
C PHE A 313 -2.64 -14.94 4.82
N GLY A 314 -2.93 -13.65 5.02
CA GLY A 314 -4.28 -13.22 5.35
C GLY A 314 -4.41 -11.77 5.75
N LEU A 315 -5.62 -11.41 6.18
CA LEU A 315 -5.95 -10.12 6.75
C LEU A 315 -5.84 -10.17 8.28
N ALA A 316 -4.78 -9.56 8.82
CA ALA A 316 -4.65 -9.28 10.24
C ALA A 316 -5.62 -8.19 10.66
N ARG A 317 -6.25 -8.38 11.82
CA ARG A 317 -7.22 -7.48 12.44
C ARG A 317 -6.84 -7.27 13.90
N PHE A 318 -6.82 -6.02 14.33
CA PHE A 318 -6.48 -5.66 15.70
C PHE A 318 -7.32 -4.45 16.15
N ALA A 319 -8.00 -4.58 17.28
CA ALA A 319 -8.86 -3.54 17.84
C ALA A 319 -8.02 -2.55 18.66
N ILE A 320 -8.17 -1.26 18.37
CA ILE A 320 -7.48 -0.16 19.04
C ILE A 320 -8.52 0.67 19.79
N ASP A 321 -8.29 0.89 21.08
CA ASP A 321 -9.13 1.71 21.95
C ASP A 321 -8.56 3.13 22.14
N ASP A 322 -9.14 3.92 23.05
CA ASP A 322 -8.63 5.26 23.38
C ASP A 322 -7.55 5.30 24.49
N ALA A 323 -7.15 4.13 25.03
CA ALA A 323 -6.00 3.99 25.93
C ALA A 323 -4.69 3.71 25.17
N LEU A 324 -4.78 3.24 23.92
CA LEU A 324 -3.64 2.86 23.07
C LEU A 324 -2.69 1.89 23.79
N ALA A 325 -3.28 0.84 24.37
CA ALA A 325 -2.53 -0.34 24.78
C ALA A 325 -1.96 -1.06 23.53
N PRO A 326 -0.82 -1.76 23.65
CA PRO A 326 -0.47 -2.83 22.71
C PRO A 326 -1.59 -3.87 22.67
N VAL A 327 -1.91 -4.37 21.49
CA VAL A 327 -2.96 -5.37 21.29
C VAL A 327 -2.41 -6.77 21.58
N ASP A 328 -2.96 -7.42 22.59
CA ASP A 328 -2.54 -8.76 23.04
C ASP A 328 -2.86 -9.86 22.00
N ASP A 329 -4.06 -9.84 21.41
CA ASP A 329 -4.53 -10.85 20.44
C ASP A 329 -4.79 -10.25 19.04
N THR A 330 -4.20 -10.85 18.00
CA THR A 330 -4.41 -10.47 16.59
C THR A 330 -5.26 -11.50 15.87
N HIS A 331 -6.41 -11.08 15.35
CA HIS A 331 -7.35 -11.97 14.66
C HIS A 331 -7.07 -12.03 13.15
N TRP A 332 -6.78 -13.21 12.61
CA TRP A 332 -6.39 -13.39 11.21
C TRP A 332 -7.51 -14.02 10.39
N MET A 333 -8.00 -13.35 9.34
CA MET A 333 -8.71 -14.07 8.27
C MET A 333 -7.66 -14.61 7.32
N LEU A 334 -7.39 -15.92 7.38
CA LEU A 334 -6.45 -16.57 6.48
C LEU A 334 -6.98 -16.57 5.03
N TYR A 335 -6.09 -16.44 4.06
CA TYR A 335 -6.36 -16.54 2.64
C TYR A 335 -5.90 -17.91 2.11
N PRO A 336 -6.48 -18.44 1.01
CA PRO A 336 -6.04 -19.72 0.44
C PRO A 336 -4.60 -19.71 -0.08
N ASN A 337 -4.05 -18.55 -0.45
CA ASN A 337 -2.65 -18.33 -0.81
C ASN A 337 -2.29 -16.84 -0.60
N GLY A 338 -1.00 -16.49 -0.69
CA GLY A 338 -0.53 -15.11 -0.65
C GLY A 338 -0.74 -14.35 -1.96
N ILE A 339 -1.00 -13.05 -1.85
CA ILE A 339 -0.98 -12.08 -2.95
C ILE A 339 -0.33 -10.78 -2.47
N ASP A 340 0.35 -10.07 -3.37
CA ASP A 340 0.96 -8.77 -3.11
C ASP A 340 0.88 -7.90 -4.39
N PRO A 341 0.23 -6.72 -4.37
CA PRO A 341 -0.52 -6.18 -3.24
C PRO A 341 -1.76 -7.03 -2.93
N ALA A 342 -2.17 -6.99 -1.65
CA ALA A 342 -3.43 -7.50 -1.17
C ALA A 342 -4.32 -6.31 -0.78
N PRO A 343 -4.95 -5.60 -1.74
CA PRO A 343 -5.68 -4.37 -1.43
C PRO A 343 -6.87 -4.64 -0.52
N VAL A 344 -7.09 -3.72 0.43
CA VAL A 344 -8.18 -3.70 1.40
C VAL A 344 -8.64 -2.26 1.58
N THR A 345 -9.95 -2.04 1.69
CA THR A 345 -10.51 -0.78 2.21
C THR A 345 -11.71 -1.03 3.13
N ALA A 346 -11.95 -0.18 4.12
CA ALA A 346 -13.04 -0.33 5.08
C ALA A 346 -13.78 0.98 5.36
N ALA A 347 -15.11 0.93 5.45
CA ALA A 347 -15.94 2.12 5.57
C ALA A 347 -17.22 1.92 6.42
N PRO A 348 -17.70 2.98 7.10
CA PRO A 348 -19.06 3.03 7.63
C PRO A 348 -20.06 3.21 6.48
N LEU A 349 -20.89 2.19 6.24
CA LEU A 349 -21.90 2.14 5.18
C LEU A 349 -23.21 1.60 5.77
N CYS A 350 -24.37 2.02 5.27
CA CYS A 350 -25.66 1.34 5.55
C CYS A 350 -25.99 1.11 7.04
N GLY A 351 -25.55 2.00 7.95
CA GLY A 351 -25.75 1.85 9.40
C GLY A 351 -24.85 0.81 10.10
N GLY A 352 -23.79 0.34 9.43
CA GLY A 352 -22.77 -0.55 9.99
C GLY A 352 -21.39 -0.27 9.43
N HIS A 353 -20.45 -1.18 9.67
CA HIS A 353 -19.07 -1.12 9.19
C HIS A 353 -18.81 -2.31 8.27
N TYR A 354 -18.15 -2.07 7.14
CA TYR A 354 -17.89 -3.09 6.12
C TYR A 354 -16.45 -2.99 5.61
N VAL A 355 -15.90 -4.11 5.20
CA VAL A 355 -14.57 -4.24 4.60
C VAL A 355 -14.68 -4.85 3.20
N PHE A 356 -13.93 -4.29 2.27
CA PHE A 356 -13.75 -4.75 0.90
C PHE A 356 -12.30 -5.20 0.75
N PHE A 357 -12.07 -6.43 0.30
CA PHE A 357 -10.73 -7.03 0.28
C PHE A 357 -10.55 -7.98 -0.89
N ALA A 358 -9.33 -8.01 -1.43
CA ALA A 358 -8.91 -8.99 -2.42
C ALA A 358 -8.26 -10.22 -1.76
N LEU A 359 -8.55 -11.41 -2.29
CA LEU A 359 -7.91 -12.68 -1.93
C LEU A 359 -7.93 -13.67 -3.10
N PRO A 360 -7.08 -14.72 -3.13
CA PRO A 360 -7.22 -15.84 -4.07
C PRO A 360 -8.53 -16.61 -3.91
N SER A 361 -9.15 -17.00 -5.04
CA SER A 361 -10.29 -17.92 -5.09
C SER A 361 -9.97 -19.35 -4.65
N SER A 362 -8.70 -19.76 -4.72
CA SER A 362 -8.22 -21.07 -4.28
C SER A 362 -6.71 -21.06 -4.04
N ALA A 363 -6.18 -22.07 -3.35
CA ALA A 363 -4.76 -22.18 -3.02
C ALA A 363 -3.83 -22.35 -4.24
N ARG A 364 -4.39 -22.69 -5.41
CA ARG A 364 -3.64 -23.07 -6.61
C ARG A 364 -2.84 -21.88 -7.17
N PRO A 365 -1.56 -22.03 -7.55
CA PRO A 365 -0.75 -20.92 -8.05
C PRO A 365 -1.37 -20.23 -9.28
N ARG A 366 -1.49 -18.90 -9.23
CA ARG A 366 -2.16 -18.04 -10.25
C ARG A 366 -3.67 -18.30 -10.38
N SER A 367 -4.33 -18.76 -9.32
CA SER A 367 -5.79 -18.71 -9.23
C SER A 367 -6.28 -17.26 -9.39
N PRO A 368 -7.46 -17.02 -10.00
CA PRO A 368 -8.06 -15.69 -10.04
C PRO A 368 -8.27 -15.15 -8.62
N GLN A 369 -8.13 -13.84 -8.46
CA GLN A 369 -8.51 -13.17 -7.22
C GLN A 369 -10.01 -12.88 -7.21
N GLU A 370 -10.59 -12.89 -6.02
CA GLU A 370 -11.94 -12.41 -5.74
C GLU A 370 -11.87 -11.08 -5.00
N LEU A 371 -12.75 -10.13 -5.34
CA LEU A 371 -13.05 -8.96 -4.55
C LEU A 371 -14.30 -9.25 -3.71
N ARG A 372 -14.13 -9.34 -2.39
CA ARG A 372 -15.20 -9.66 -1.46
C ARG A 372 -15.57 -8.46 -0.59
N VAL A 373 -16.85 -8.38 -0.22
CA VAL A 373 -17.36 -7.47 0.81
C VAL A 373 -17.86 -8.29 2.00
N ALA A 374 -17.59 -7.81 3.21
CA ALA A 374 -18.03 -8.46 4.44
C ALA A 374 -18.35 -7.44 5.53
N ARG A 375 -19.18 -7.84 6.50
CA ARG A 375 -19.59 -6.99 7.62
C ARG A 375 -18.57 -7.10 8.74
N ILE A 376 -18.16 -5.96 9.29
CA ILE A 376 -17.38 -5.88 10.52
C ILE A 376 -18.32 -5.87 11.73
N ARG A 377 -18.06 -6.70 12.73
CA ARG A 377 -18.75 -6.69 14.04
C ARG A 377 -17.73 -6.86 15.15
N GLY A 378 -17.36 -5.75 15.80
CA GLY A 378 -16.18 -5.71 16.65
C GLY A 378 -14.93 -5.87 15.78
N ASP A 379 -14.17 -6.92 16.03
CA ASP A 379 -13.03 -7.42 15.26
C ASP A 379 -13.41 -8.57 14.28
N ALA A 380 -14.60 -9.17 14.42
CA ALA A 380 -15.06 -10.23 13.55
C ALA A 380 -15.42 -9.70 12.15
N ILE A 381 -15.10 -10.49 11.12
CA ILE A 381 -15.58 -10.29 9.74
C ILE A 381 -16.57 -11.40 9.41
N GLU A 382 -17.79 -11.01 9.02
CA GLU A 382 -18.93 -11.92 8.82
C GLU A 382 -19.58 -11.79 7.43
N GLY A 383 -20.15 -12.90 6.94
CA GLY A 383 -21.12 -12.90 5.84
C GLY A 383 -20.53 -12.49 4.49
N ALA A 384 -19.31 -12.91 4.20
CA ALA A 384 -18.55 -12.39 3.07
C ALA A 384 -19.11 -12.80 1.70
N GLU A 385 -19.54 -11.82 0.91
CA GLU A 385 -20.08 -11.96 -0.45
C GLU A 385 -19.00 -11.61 -1.49
N THR A 386 -18.97 -12.32 -2.63
CA THR A 386 -18.03 -12.03 -3.73
C THR A 386 -18.67 -11.11 -4.75
N LEU A 387 -18.10 -9.92 -4.95
CA LEU A 387 -18.62 -8.87 -5.83
C LEU A 387 -18.04 -8.91 -7.25
N ALA A 388 -16.77 -9.32 -7.38
CA ALA A 388 -16.09 -9.44 -8.67
C ALA A 388 -14.96 -10.46 -8.62
N GLN A 389 -14.54 -10.95 -9.79
CA GLN A 389 -13.32 -11.75 -9.96
C GLN A 389 -12.41 -11.09 -11.02
N ALA A 390 -11.10 -11.20 -10.83
CA ALA A 390 -10.09 -10.65 -11.73
C ALA A 390 -8.80 -11.49 -11.69
N ARG A 391 -7.85 -11.25 -12.60
CA ARG A 391 -6.51 -11.86 -12.51
C ARG A 391 -5.69 -11.29 -11.36
N ALA A 392 -5.81 -9.98 -11.12
CA ALA A 392 -5.24 -9.27 -9.99
C ALA A 392 -5.95 -7.92 -9.77
N PHE A 393 -6.19 -7.57 -8.50
CA PHE A 393 -6.60 -6.25 -8.05
C PHE A 393 -5.38 -5.47 -7.57
N ASN A 394 -5.21 -4.23 -8.05
CA ASN A 394 -4.08 -3.36 -7.70
C ASN A 394 -4.43 -2.34 -6.59
N ASP A 395 -5.70 -1.91 -6.55
CA ASP A 395 -6.24 -0.88 -5.66
C ASP A 395 -7.77 -1.09 -5.54
N ILE A 396 -8.34 -0.72 -4.39
CA ILE A 396 -9.79 -0.72 -4.10
C ILE A 396 -10.10 0.55 -3.31
N SER A 397 -11.20 1.22 -3.64
CA SER A 397 -11.68 2.41 -2.94
C SER A 397 -13.20 2.41 -2.87
N VAL A 398 -13.78 2.84 -1.75
CA VAL A 398 -15.23 2.87 -1.54
C VAL A 398 -15.68 4.21 -0.96
N ALA A 399 -16.79 4.75 -1.49
CA ALA A 399 -17.41 5.99 -1.01
C ALA A 399 -18.88 5.76 -0.65
N SER A 400 -19.28 6.23 0.52
CA SER A 400 -20.67 6.16 0.98
C SER A 400 -21.60 7.03 0.12
N ARG A 401 -22.80 6.53 -0.19
CA ARG A 401 -23.85 7.23 -0.95
C ARG A 401 -25.21 7.02 -0.29
N PRO A 402 -26.20 7.93 -0.48
CA PRO A 402 -27.57 7.68 -0.03
C PRO A 402 -28.09 6.34 -0.55
N GLY A 403 -28.50 5.44 0.35
CA GLY A 403 -28.97 4.10 0.01
C GLY A 403 -27.88 3.06 -0.30
N GLY A 404 -26.58 3.38 -0.12
CA GLY A 404 -25.52 2.42 -0.38
C GLY A 404 -24.11 3.01 -0.51
N ALA A 405 -23.41 2.66 -1.59
CA ALA A 405 -22.04 3.07 -1.86
C ALA A 405 -21.75 3.18 -3.37
N LEU A 406 -20.56 3.68 -3.68
CA LEU A 406 -19.85 3.48 -4.93
C LEU A 406 -18.53 2.77 -4.62
N LEU A 407 -18.30 1.63 -5.26
CA LEU A 407 -17.07 0.85 -5.20
C LEU A 407 -16.27 1.06 -6.49
N VAL A 408 -14.97 1.30 -6.35
CA VAL A 408 -14.00 1.50 -7.44
C VAL A 408 -12.81 0.56 -7.21
N TRP A 409 -12.28 -0.04 -8.28
CA TRP A 409 -11.07 -0.87 -8.20
C TRP A 409 -10.28 -0.86 -9.50
N THR A 410 -8.98 -1.08 -9.40
CA THR A 410 -8.08 -1.16 -10.56
C THR A 410 -7.68 -2.61 -10.81
N ALA A 411 -8.15 -3.19 -11.92
CA ALA A 411 -7.93 -4.60 -12.27
C ALA A 411 -7.94 -4.85 -13.79
N ASP A 412 -7.22 -5.87 -14.25
CA ASP A 412 -7.19 -6.33 -15.65
C ASP A 412 -7.05 -5.21 -16.72
N ARG A 413 -6.14 -4.27 -16.42
CA ARG A 413 -5.78 -3.08 -17.23
C ARG A 413 -6.82 -1.97 -17.32
N HIS A 414 -7.91 -2.05 -16.55
CA HIS A 414 -8.93 -1.01 -16.47
C HIS A 414 -9.10 -0.50 -15.03
N THR A 415 -9.66 0.70 -14.90
CA THR A 415 -10.32 1.13 -13.66
C THR A 415 -11.80 0.82 -13.80
N TRP A 416 -12.34 0.11 -12.82
CA TRP A 416 -13.72 -0.35 -12.78
C TRP A 416 -14.50 0.40 -11.70
N ALA A 417 -15.80 0.55 -11.92
CA ALA A 417 -16.73 1.08 -10.94
C ALA A 417 -18.05 0.30 -10.95
N ALA A 418 -18.66 0.17 -9.78
CA ALA A 418 -20.01 -0.35 -9.62
C ALA A 418 -20.72 0.37 -8.47
N THR A 419 -21.99 0.75 -8.67
CA THR A 419 -22.83 1.19 -7.55
C THR A 419 -23.24 -0.01 -6.71
N LEU A 420 -23.36 0.20 -5.40
CA LEU A 420 -23.82 -0.83 -4.46
C LEU A 420 -25.02 -0.28 -3.71
N ARG A 421 -26.16 -0.97 -3.74
CA ARG A 421 -27.31 -0.69 -2.87
C ARG A 421 -27.19 -1.48 -1.57
N CYS A 422 -27.50 -0.84 -0.44
CA CYS A 422 -27.42 -1.45 0.89
C CYS A 422 -28.06 -2.84 0.92
N PRO A 423 -27.44 -3.83 1.59
CA PRO A 423 -28.00 -5.17 1.67
C PRO A 423 -29.30 -5.09 2.45
N THR A 424 -30.38 -5.61 1.87
CA THR A 424 -31.61 -5.89 2.63
C THR A 424 -31.24 -6.88 3.73
N ALA A 425 -31.58 -6.56 4.98
CA ALA A 425 -31.46 -7.54 6.05
C ALA A 425 -32.24 -8.80 5.65
N PRO A 426 -31.68 -10.02 5.83
CA PRO A 426 -32.44 -11.24 5.56
C PRO A 426 -33.72 -11.19 6.38
N ALA A 427 -34.85 -11.52 5.74
CA ALA A 427 -36.10 -11.68 6.46
C ALA A 427 -35.90 -12.74 7.55
N GLY A 428 -36.20 -12.37 8.80
CA GLY A 428 -36.15 -13.33 9.91
C GLY A 428 -37.17 -14.46 9.70
N PRO A 429 -36.90 -15.67 10.24
CA PRO A 429 -37.87 -16.75 10.29
C PRO A 429 -39.08 -16.41 11.17
#